data_AF-P96721-F1
#
_entry.id   AF-P96721-F1
#
_cell.length_a   1.000
_cell.length_b   1.000
_cell.length_c   1.000
_cell.angle_alpha   90.00
_cell.angle_beta   90.00
_cell.angle_gamma   90.00
#
_symmetry.space_group_name_H-M   'P 1'
#
loop_
_entity.id
_entity.type
_entity.pdbx_description
1 polymer ?
#
loop_
_entity_poly.entity_id
_entity_poly.type
_entity_poly.pdbx_seq_one_letter_code
_entity_poly.pdbx_strand_id
1 'polypeptide(L)'
;MSEIKLKYDTVIKTLDSVKDALADVSIGAAGSNGKNSLDYTKKYHEREENIKTMLGDYKKAVQKNIEDTKDNVDSLKEQDEAIAVK
;
A
#
# COMPACT_ATOMS: atom_id res chain seq x y z
N MET A 1 20.31 -9.21 -30.12
CA MET A 1 19.08 -8.58 -29.60
C MET A 1 18.80 -9.19 -28.25
N SER A 2 19.12 -8.49 -27.16
CA SER A 2 18.68 -8.90 -25.82
C SER A 2 17.16 -8.78 -25.79
N GLU A 3 16.45 -9.90 -25.64
CA GLU A 3 15.03 -9.84 -25.31
C GLU A 3 14.92 -9.10 -23.98
N ILE A 4 14.29 -7.92 -24.02
CA ILE A 4 13.83 -7.22 -22.83
C ILE A 4 12.87 -8.17 -22.12
N LYS A 5 13.37 -8.90 -21.11
CA LYS A 5 12.58 -9.89 -20.36
C LYS A 5 11.59 -9.20 -19.43
N LEU A 6 11.82 -7.95 -19.09
CA LEU A 6 10.97 -7.19 -18.20
C LEU A 6 9.68 -6.78 -18.93
N LYS A 7 8.55 -7.34 -18.50
CA LYS A 7 7.21 -6.88 -18.90
C LYS A 7 6.84 -5.61 -18.13
N TYR A 8 7.62 -4.55 -18.33
CA TYR A 8 7.53 -3.29 -17.61
C TYR A 8 6.08 -2.80 -17.44
N ASP A 9 5.35 -2.66 -18.56
CA ASP A 9 3.96 -2.18 -18.55
C ASP A 9 3.02 -3.05 -17.70
N THR A 10 3.26 -4.36 -17.67
CA THR A 10 2.46 -5.29 -16.86
C THR A 10 2.73 -5.09 -15.37
N VAL A 11 4.00 -4.87 -15.01
CA VAL A 11 4.40 -4.64 -13.62
C VAL A 11 3.85 -3.30 -13.13
N ILE A 12 4.02 -2.22 -13.90
CA ILE A 12 3.51 -0.90 -13.54
C ILE A 12 1.99 -0.92 -13.36
N LYS A 13 1.24 -1.52 -14.28
CA LYS A 13 -0.22 -1.66 -14.14
C LYS A 13 -0.63 -2.44 -12.90
N THR A 14 0.14 -3.46 -12.53
CA THR A 14 -0.11 -4.25 -11.32
C THR A 14 0.15 -3.41 -10.07
N LEU A 15 1.25 -2.65 -10.05
CA LEU A 15 1.57 -1.73 -8.94
C LEU A 15 0.50 -0.65 -8.77
N ASP A 16 0.01 -0.07 -9.86
CA ASP A 16 -1.08 0.91 -9.83
C ASP A 16 -2.38 0.28 -9.29
N SER A 17 -2.72 -0.94 -9.73
CA SER A 17 -3.90 -1.66 -9.23
C SER A 17 -3.80 -1.96 -7.73
N VAL A 18 -2.61 -2.31 -7.24
CA VAL A 18 -2.38 -2.54 -5.80
C VAL A 18 -2.49 -1.22 -5.03
N LYS A 19 -1.99 -0.12 -5.58
CA LYS A 19 -2.11 1.21 -4.98
C LYS A 19 -3.57 1.63 -4.84
N ASP A 20 -4.37 1.42 -5.87
CA ASP A 20 -5.80 1.72 -5.84
C ASP A 20 -6.54 0.83 -4.83
N ALA A 21 -6.29 -0.47 -4.85
CA ALA A 21 -6.86 -1.39 -3.87
C ALA A 21 -6.47 -1.02 -2.41
N LEU A 22 -5.23 -0.56 -2.20
CA LEU A 22 -4.78 -0.09 -0.89
C LEU A 22 -5.49 1.19 -0.45
N ALA A 23 -5.80 2.09 -1.38
CA ALA A 23 -6.55 3.32 -1.11
C ALA A 23 -7.94 3.01 -0.57
N ASP A 24 -8.60 1.99 -1.12
CA ASP A 24 -9.94 1.54 -0.73
C ASP A 24 -10.00 0.86 0.64
N VAL A 25 -8.88 0.35 1.15
CA VAL A 25 -8.85 -0.23 2.50
C VAL A 25 -9.06 0.86 3.54
N SER A 26 -10.22 0.81 4.19
CA SER A 26 -10.61 1.73 5.25
C SER A 26 -11.35 0.99 6.36
N ILE A 27 -11.25 1.51 7.58
CA ILE A 27 -12.05 1.06 8.71
C ILE A 27 -12.91 2.23 9.19
N GLY A 28 -14.18 1.94 9.49
CA GLY A 28 -15.09 2.93 10.05
C GLY A 28 -14.64 3.38 11.44
N ALA A 29 -15.13 4.53 11.88
CA ALA A 29 -14.95 4.95 13.27
C ALA A 29 -15.78 4.08 14.20
N ALA A 30 -15.28 3.88 15.43
CA ALA A 30 -16.08 3.30 16.49
C ALA A 30 -17.37 4.11 16.68
N GLY A 31 -18.53 3.44 16.68
CA GLY A 31 -19.81 4.08 16.90
C GLY A 31 -19.91 4.74 18.28
N SER A 32 -20.78 5.75 18.42
CA SER A 32 -21.02 6.38 19.72
C SER A 32 -21.71 5.42 20.68
N ASN A 33 -21.21 5.36 21.91
CA ASN A 33 -21.84 4.61 22.99
C ASN A 33 -22.76 5.48 23.88
N GLY A 34 -23.04 6.71 23.46
CA GLY A 34 -23.91 7.64 24.19
C GLY A 34 -23.39 7.92 25.60
N LYS A 35 -24.22 7.67 26.62
CA LYS A 35 -23.87 7.85 28.04
C LYS A 35 -23.26 6.59 28.69
N ASN A 36 -23.02 5.53 27.93
CA ASN A 36 -22.46 4.29 28.47
C ASN A 36 -20.99 4.51 28.87
N SER A 37 -20.72 4.44 30.18
CA SER A 37 -19.40 4.60 30.78
C SER A 37 -18.83 3.31 31.37
N LEU A 38 -19.30 2.14 30.90
CA LEU A 38 -18.71 0.86 31.32
C LEU A 38 -17.26 0.76 30.83
N ASP A 39 -16.40 0.14 31.65
CA ASP A 39 -14.98 -0.06 31.33
C ASP A 39 -14.78 -0.81 29.99
N TYR A 40 -15.67 -1.77 29.71
CA TYR A 40 -15.68 -2.48 28.43
C TYR A 40 -15.81 -1.53 27.24
N THR A 41 -16.72 -0.56 27.34
CA THR A 41 -17.00 0.43 26.30
C THR A 41 -15.77 1.28 26.00
N LYS A 42 -15.02 1.64 27.05
CA LYS A 42 -13.77 2.38 26.92
C LYS A 42 -12.70 1.53 26.23
N LYS A 43 -12.50 0.29 26.66
CA LYS A 43 -11.56 -0.67 26.04
C LYS A 43 -11.91 -0.97 24.59
N TYR A 44 -13.20 -1.05 24.26
CA TYR A 44 -13.65 -1.21 22.88
C TYR A 44 -13.19 -0.04 22.03
N HIS A 45 -13.45 1.21 22.45
CA HIS A 45 -12.97 2.40 21.73
C HIS A 45 -11.45 2.45 21.59
N GLU A 46 -10.70 2.14 22.65
CA GLU A 46 -9.24 2.08 22.62
C GLU A 46 -8.75 1.05 21.60
N ARG A 47 -9.40 -0.13 21.55
CA ARG A 47 -9.09 -1.16 20.54
C ARG A 47 -9.37 -0.67 19.12
N GLU A 48 -10.52 -0.05 18.87
CA GLU A 48 -10.88 0.43 17.52
C GLU A 48 -9.90 1.51 17.04
N GLU A 49 -9.49 2.44 17.91
CA GLU A 49 -8.45 3.43 17.58
C GLU A 49 -7.08 2.79 17.33
N ASN A 50 -6.71 1.75 18.10
CA ASN A 50 -5.48 0.99 17.85
C ASN A 50 -5.52 0.29 16.49
N ILE A 51 -6.63 -0.35 16.12
CA ILE A 51 -6.80 -1.01 14.82
C ILE A 51 -6.70 0.03 13.68
N LYS A 52 -7.34 1.18 13.84
CA LYS A 52 -7.27 2.27 12.87
C LYS A 52 -5.84 2.79 12.68
N THR A 53 -5.09 2.92 13.78
CA THR A 53 -3.67 3.30 13.74
C THR A 53 -2.84 2.26 13.02
N MET A 54 -2.99 0.97 13.38
CA MET A 54 -2.30 -0.14 12.72
C MET A 54 -2.61 -0.22 11.22
N LEU A 55 -3.86 0.01 10.82
CA LEU A 55 -4.23 0.07 9.41
C LEU A 55 -3.54 1.23 8.69
N GLY A 56 -3.46 2.41 9.33
CA GLY A 56 -2.74 3.56 8.78
C GLY A 56 -1.26 3.28 8.55
N ASP A 57 -0.60 2.63 9.52
CA ASP A 57 0.81 2.29 9.42
C ASP A 57 1.06 1.17 8.39
N TYR A 58 0.16 0.19 8.31
CA TYR A 58 0.17 -0.81 7.25
C TYR A 58 0.06 -0.16 5.86
N LYS A 59 -0.88 0.77 5.66
CA LYS A 59 -1.04 1.50 4.39
C LYS A 59 0.24 2.25 4.01
N LYS A 60 0.88 2.95 4.96
CA LYS A 60 2.15 3.63 4.71
C LYS A 60 3.26 2.66 4.30
N ALA A 61 3.38 1.52 4.99
CA ALA A 61 4.41 0.52 4.69
C ALA A 61 4.23 -0.10 3.30
N VAL A 62 2.99 -0.46 2.94
CA VAL A 62 2.70 -1.00 1.60
C VAL A 62 2.90 0.07 0.53
N GLN A 63 2.49 1.31 0.76
CA GLN A 63 2.69 2.39 -0.19
C GLN A 63 4.17 2.65 -0.46
N LYS A 64 5.00 2.68 0.58
CA LYS A 64 6.47 2.76 0.43
C LYS A 64 7.02 1.59 -0.38
N ASN A 65 6.56 0.37 -0.13
CA ASN A 65 7.02 -0.79 -0.91
C ASN A 65 6.61 -0.71 -2.39
N ILE A 66 5.44 -0.15 -2.71
CA ILE A 66 5.00 0.08 -4.09
C ILE A 66 5.93 1.10 -4.77
N GLU A 67 6.23 2.20 -4.09
CA GLU A 67 7.15 3.24 -4.58
C GLU A 67 8.56 2.67 -4.81
N ASP A 68 9.14 2.00 -3.80
CA ASP A 68 10.45 1.35 -3.91
C ASP A 68 10.48 0.31 -5.05
N THR A 69 9.40 -0.45 -5.25
CA THR A 69 9.31 -1.43 -6.36
C THR A 69 9.22 -0.74 -7.71
N LYS A 70 8.48 0.38 -7.80
CA LYS A 70 8.37 1.15 -9.04
C LYS A 70 9.71 1.73 -9.45
N ASP A 71 10.43 2.34 -8.53
CA ASP A 71 11.77 2.89 -8.77
C ASP A 71 12.75 1.81 -9.25
N ASN A 72 12.69 0.61 -8.65
CA ASN A 72 13.50 -0.52 -9.08
C ASN A 72 13.14 -1.00 -10.50
N VAL A 73 11.85 -1.04 -10.83
CA VAL A 73 11.37 -1.46 -12.16
C VAL A 73 11.74 -0.44 -13.23
N ASP A 74 11.67 0.86 -12.91
CA ASP A 74 12.13 1.95 -13.78
C ASP A 74 13.64 1.84 -14.04
N SER A 75 14.45 1.63 -13.00
CA SER A 75 15.90 1.44 -13.15
C SER A 75 16.26 0.22 -14.01
N LEU A 76 15.53 -0.89 -13.87
CA LEU A 76 15.75 -2.08 -14.70
C LEU A 76 15.41 -1.83 -16.17
N LYS A 77 14.35 -1.06 -16.45
CA LYS A 77 14.00 -0.67 -17.81
C LYS A 77 15.09 0.19 -18.45
N GLU A 78 15.59 1.20 -17.74
CA GLU A 78 16.68 2.05 -18.23
C GLU A 78 17.95 1.24 -18.54
N GLN A 79 18.27 0.26 -17.69
CA GLN A 79 19.39 -0.65 -17.92
C GLN A 79 19.20 -1.51 -19.17
N ASP A 80 18.01 -2.11 -19.34
CA ASP A 80 17.67 -2.92 -20.52
C ASP A 80 17.77 -2.09 -21.82
N GLU A 81 17.28 -0.85 -21.79
CA GLU A 81 17.35 0.09 -22.91
C GLU A 81 18.81 0.50 -23.22
N ALA A 82 19.62 0.80 -22.20
CA ALA A 82 21.02 1.16 -22.37
C ALA A 82 21.87 0.01 -22.96
N ILE A 83 21.55 -1.24 -22.63
CA ILE A 83 22.21 -2.42 -23.20
C ILE A 83 21.80 -2.63 -24.66
N ALA A 84 20.52 -2.40 -25.01
CA ALA A 84 20.02 -2.59 -26.37
C ALA A 84 20.59 -1.57 -27.38
N VAL A 85 21.08 -0.42 -26.92
CA VAL A 85 21.70 0.63 -27.75
C VAL A 85 23.20 0.38 -28.02
N LYS A 86 23.83 -0.59 -27.35
CA LYS A 86 25.22 -1.02 -27.61
C LYS A 86 25.29 -2.22 -28.55
#